data_AF-A0A1J7CBM9-F1
#
_entry.id   AF-A0A1J7CBM9-F1
#
_cell.length_a   1.000
_cell.length_b   1.000
_cell.length_c   1.000
_cell.angle_alpha   90.00
_cell.angle_beta   90.00
_cell.angle_gamma   90.00
#
_symmetry.space_group_name_H-M   'P 1'
#
loop_
_entity.id
_entity.type
_entity.pdbx_description
1 polymer ?
#
loop_
_entity_poly.entity_id
_entity_poly.type
_entity_poly.pdbx_seq_one_letter_code
_entity_poly.pdbx_strand_id
1 'polypeptide(L)'
;MKNFFSNLFGRNNDPKSIISFDVIDPIYSYLYNEQSGIELKVKGIKEEVSVNLFYFPGSLDHEEGRAEIKKAGFSNSYEVLNELYKKMDIGVLSQDIIDQGLEYDFIHIQFYSEPTSEEKKFFKRSIKNFIIFFCCTNSLETNDFKILYSGTHFFDYTKGLLDSELLDFNNPKNESQAIGIKDFKLVLQGICQYLNIEIPESVELPSQENLIEAEAVNLETFEEFIKLVSRGDIEEKELKKESKKLFKNFNKEAKDYHNIVNGHFNFFENIDAWNSDWKFDPEDAEYFISEMIGEDLNFEYPEETYSHDLFPYIQSALEKKGLELMSYDTHGDNYLFFVANKNDVPRILQLSQLTKIEVDQL
;
A
#
# COMPACT_ATOMS: atom_id res chain seq x y z
N MET A 1 6.15 -36.13 35.34
CA MET A 1 7.49 -36.11 34.72
C MET A 1 7.27 -36.10 33.21
N LYS A 2 7.61 -35.09 32.41
CA LYS A 2 8.40 -33.87 32.60
C LYS A 2 7.55 -32.66 32.23
N ASN A 3 7.55 -31.64 33.09
CA ASN A 3 7.19 -30.29 32.72
C ASN A 3 8.29 -29.79 31.77
N PHE A 4 7.96 -29.58 30.49
CA PHE A 4 8.85 -28.94 29.54
C PHE A 4 8.04 -28.18 28.49
N PHE A 5 7.28 -27.20 28.96
CA PHE A 5 6.93 -26.05 28.15
C PHE A 5 7.29 -24.85 29.00
N SER A 6 8.54 -24.42 28.86
CA SER A 6 8.93 -23.08 29.27
C SER A 6 8.05 -22.09 28.52
N ASN A 7 7.74 -20.99 29.17
CA ASN A 7 7.29 -19.73 28.59
C ASN A 7 8.31 -19.19 27.54
N LEU A 8 8.60 -19.95 26.48
CA LEU A 8 9.59 -19.63 25.44
C LEU A 8 9.02 -18.73 24.33
N PHE A 9 7.70 -18.66 24.23
CA PHE A 9 7.00 -17.66 23.42
C PHE A 9 6.14 -16.85 24.38
N GLY A 10 6.79 -16.00 25.18
CA GLY A 10 6.07 -14.83 25.62
C GLY A 10 5.65 -14.10 24.35
N ARG A 11 4.41 -13.59 24.30
CA ARG A 11 4.12 -12.39 23.48
C ARG A 11 5.35 -11.51 23.52
N ASN A 12 5.69 -10.85 22.43
CA ASN A 12 6.60 -9.73 22.47
C ASN A 12 6.00 -8.70 23.46
N ASN A 13 6.31 -8.90 24.75
CA ASN A 13 5.55 -8.45 25.91
C ASN A 13 6.02 -7.07 26.34
N ASP A 14 6.71 -6.37 25.44
CA ASP A 14 6.91 -4.96 25.58
C ASP A 14 5.74 -4.26 24.88
N PRO A 15 4.63 -3.96 25.59
CA PRO A 15 3.51 -3.21 25.03
C PRO A 15 3.92 -1.80 24.57
N LYS A 16 5.16 -1.39 24.88
CA LYS A 16 5.76 -0.13 24.44
C LYS A 16 6.53 -0.24 23.14
N SER A 17 6.84 -1.44 22.66
CA SER A 17 7.59 -1.61 21.42
C SER A 17 6.68 -1.53 20.21
N ILE A 18 7.07 -0.72 19.22
CA ILE A 18 6.42 -0.69 17.91
C ILE A 18 6.71 -1.95 17.08
N ILE A 19 7.80 -2.66 17.38
CA ILE A 19 8.03 -4.01 16.87
C ILE A 19 7.23 -4.93 17.80
N SER A 20 5.95 -5.14 17.51
CA SER A 20 5.02 -5.94 18.31
C SER A 20 3.91 -6.53 17.44
N PHE A 21 3.22 -7.54 17.98
CA PHE A 21 2.21 -8.27 17.21
C PHE A 21 1.02 -7.36 16.90
N ASP A 22 0.62 -6.53 17.88
CA ASP A 22 -0.48 -5.57 17.74
C ASP A 22 -0.25 -4.50 16.66
N VAL A 23 1.00 -4.31 16.20
CA VAL A 23 1.35 -3.41 15.09
C VAL A 23 1.50 -4.18 13.77
N ILE A 24 2.12 -5.36 13.79
CA ILE A 24 2.44 -6.13 12.57
C ILE A 24 1.20 -6.89 12.05
N ASP A 25 0.32 -7.37 12.92
CA ASP A 25 -0.88 -8.14 12.54
C ASP A 25 -1.91 -7.32 11.74
N PRO A 26 -2.18 -6.04 12.07
CA PRO A 26 -2.97 -5.18 11.19
C PRO A 26 -2.31 -4.92 9.83
N ILE A 27 -0.97 -4.79 9.77
CA ILE A 27 -0.24 -4.63 8.51
C ILE A 27 -0.41 -5.89 7.65
N TYR A 28 -0.24 -7.07 8.26
CA TYR A 28 -0.50 -8.35 7.60
C TYR A 28 -1.94 -8.43 7.07
N SER A 29 -2.92 -8.08 7.92
CA SER A 29 -4.34 -8.11 7.57
C SER A 29 -4.64 -7.22 6.36
N TYR A 30 -4.05 -6.02 6.29
CA TYR A 30 -4.17 -5.16 5.11
C TYR A 30 -3.55 -5.81 3.88
N LEU A 31 -2.30 -6.31 3.99
CA LEU A 31 -1.61 -6.91 2.85
C LEU A 31 -2.33 -8.15 2.30
N TYR A 32 -2.98 -8.91 3.17
CA TYR A 32 -3.71 -10.12 2.80
C TYR A 32 -5.06 -9.81 2.13
N ASN A 33 -5.81 -8.83 2.66
CA ASN A 33 -7.18 -8.56 2.20
C ASN A 33 -7.29 -7.50 1.10
N GLU A 34 -6.36 -6.54 1.06
CA GLU A 34 -6.45 -5.37 0.17
C GLU A 34 -5.41 -5.43 -0.95
N GLN A 35 -4.12 -5.40 -0.60
CA GLN A 35 -3.04 -5.34 -1.58
C GLN A 35 -1.77 -6.05 -1.08
N SER A 36 -1.31 -7.06 -1.81
CA SER A 36 -0.18 -7.92 -1.42
C SER A 36 1.19 -7.24 -1.40
N GLY A 37 1.29 -5.97 -1.77
CA GLY A 37 2.52 -5.21 -1.66
C GLY A 37 2.33 -3.71 -1.83
N ILE A 38 3.08 -2.92 -1.06
CA ILE A 38 3.06 -1.46 -1.09
C ILE A 38 4.48 -0.89 -1.17
N GLU A 39 4.59 0.30 -1.77
CA GLU A 39 5.82 1.10 -1.80
C GLU A 39 5.53 2.49 -1.23
N LEU A 40 6.38 2.96 -0.31
CA LEU A 40 6.16 4.23 0.38
C LEU A 40 7.47 4.95 0.72
N LYS A 41 7.44 6.28 0.74
CA LYS A 41 8.55 7.11 1.25
C LYS A 41 8.35 7.44 2.71
N VAL A 42 9.34 7.07 3.52
CA VAL A 42 9.36 7.31 4.96
C VAL A 42 10.47 8.31 5.29
N LYS A 43 10.12 9.43 5.93
CA LYS A 43 11.08 10.45 6.36
C LYS A 43 12.19 9.83 7.19
N GLY A 44 13.43 10.16 6.85
CA GLY A 44 14.62 9.64 7.51
C GLY A 44 15.08 8.28 6.99
N ILE A 45 14.33 7.64 6.10
CA ILE A 45 14.73 6.43 5.37
C ILE A 45 15.23 6.80 3.99
N LYS A 46 16.25 6.09 3.48
CA LYS A 46 16.77 6.36 2.14
C LYS A 46 15.92 5.61 1.12
N GLU A 47 15.48 6.35 0.11
CA GLU A 47 14.63 5.82 -0.98
C GLU A 47 13.28 5.29 -0.49
N GLU A 48 12.57 4.61 -1.39
CA GLU A 48 11.31 3.97 -1.09
C GLU A 48 11.52 2.70 -0.25
N VAL A 49 10.59 2.49 0.68
CA VAL A 49 10.41 1.26 1.43
C VAL A 49 9.49 0.36 0.58
N SER A 50 9.89 -0.88 0.39
CA SER A 50 9.05 -1.91 -0.22
C SER A 50 8.57 -2.88 0.85
N VAL A 51 7.26 -3.18 0.87
CA VAL A 51 6.61 -4.09 1.81
C VAL A 51 5.81 -5.08 1.00
N ASN A 52 6.12 -6.37 1.08
CA ASN A 52 5.46 -7.40 0.27
C ASN A 52 5.03 -8.57 1.14
N LEU A 53 3.84 -9.09 0.87
CA LEU A 53 3.36 -10.36 1.39
C LEU A 53 3.72 -11.48 0.43
N PHE A 54 4.38 -12.49 0.96
CA PHE A 54 4.76 -13.71 0.25
C PHE A 54 4.23 -14.93 1.00
N TYR A 55 4.15 -16.06 0.31
CA TYR A 55 3.70 -17.31 0.89
C TYR A 55 4.43 -18.52 0.30
N PHE A 56 4.69 -19.50 1.15
CA PHE A 56 5.12 -20.84 0.73
C PHE A 56 3.87 -21.69 0.48
N PRO A 57 3.80 -22.48 -0.60
CA PRO A 57 4.84 -22.67 -1.62
C PRO A 57 4.75 -21.67 -2.78
N GLY A 58 3.60 -21.02 -2.98
CA GLY A 58 3.24 -20.44 -4.28
C GLY A 58 4.09 -19.25 -4.71
N SER A 59 4.53 -18.38 -3.79
CA SER A 59 5.39 -17.24 -4.17
C SER A 59 6.75 -17.65 -4.75
N LEU A 60 7.21 -18.88 -4.48
CA LEU A 60 8.47 -19.41 -5.02
C LEU A 60 8.23 -20.44 -6.13
N ASP A 61 6.98 -20.71 -6.51
CA ASP A 61 6.61 -21.73 -7.50
C ASP A 61 6.55 -21.17 -8.94
N HIS A 62 7.57 -20.41 -9.30
CA HIS A 62 7.84 -19.95 -10.67
C HIS A 62 9.15 -20.57 -11.19
N GLU A 63 9.45 -20.42 -12.48
CA GLU A 63 10.60 -21.09 -13.12
C GLU A 63 11.93 -20.76 -12.42
N GLU A 64 12.16 -19.48 -12.15
CA GLU A 64 13.37 -18.98 -11.48
C GLU A 64 13.43 -19.46 -10.03
N GLY A 65 12.33 -19.34 -9.27
CA GLY A 65 12.25 -19.81 -7.87
C GLY A 65 12.52 -21.30 -7.75
N ARG A 66 11.93 -22.14 -8.62
CA ARG A 66 12.23 -23.58 -8.67
C ARG A 66 13.70 -23.86 -9.00
N ALA A 67 14.31 -23.07 -9.89
CA ALA A 67 15.72 -23.22 -10.23
C ALA A 67 16.64 -22.86 -9.05
N GLU A 68 16.33 -21.80 -8.30
CA GLU A 68 17.04 -21.39 -7.08
C GLU A 68 16.93 -22.44 -5.98
N ILE A 69 15.72 -22.94 -5.71
CA ILE A 69 15.45 -24.03 -4.73
C ILE A 69 16.33 -25.24 -5.05
N LYS A 70 16.33 -25.69 -6.31
CA LYS A 70 17.14 -26.82 -6.76
C LYS A 70 18.64 -26.54 -6.63
N LYS A 71 19.09 -25.33 -6.95
CA LYS A 71 20.48 -24.90 -6.81
C LYS A 71 20.93 -24.86 -5.35
N ALA A 72 20.04 -24.53 -4.42
CA ALA A 72 20.27 -24.59 -2.98
C ALA A 72 20.24 -26.03 -2.41
N GLY A 73 19.89 -27.03 -3.23
CA GLY A 73 19.92 -28.45 -2.86
C GLY A 73 18.59 -29.00 -2.33
N PHE A 74 17.49 -28.26 -2.51
CA PHE A 74 16.15 -28.65 -2.06
C PHE A 74 15.29 -29.12 -3.23
N SER A 75 14.29 -29.96 -2.92
CA SER A 75 13.38 -30.51 -3.92
C SER A 75 12.12 -29.67 -4.12
N ASN A 76 11.73 -28.91 -3.10
CA ASN A 76 10.53 -28.06 -3.09
C ASN A 76 10.69 -26.91 -2.07
N SER A 77 9.78 -25.95 -2.11
CA SER A 77 9.80 -24.77 -1.25
C SER A 77 9.46 -25.06 0.22
N TYR A 78 8.75 -26.15 0.54
CA TYR A 78 8.52 -26.57 1.93
C TYR A 78 9.81 -27.06 2.62
N GLU A 79 10.72 -27.68 1.89
CA GLU A 79 12.04 -28.03 2.44
C GLU A 79 12.84 -26.77 2.81
N VAL A 80 12.76 -25.72 1.97
CA VAL A 80 13.34 -24.41 2.29
C VAL A 80 12.68 -23.82 3.54
N LEU A 81 11.33 -23.82 3.60
CA LEU A 81 10.58 -23.36 4.77
C LEU A 81 11.00 -24.10 6.04
N ASN A 82 11.18 -25.42 5.97
CA ASN A 82 11.63 -26.22 7.10
C ASN A 82 13.02 -25.83 7.61
N GLU A 83 13.96 -25.48 6.72
CA GLU A 83 15.27 -24.94 7.14
C GLU A 83 15.16 -23.57 7.80
N LEU A 84 14.26 -22.70 7.28
CA LEU A 84 13.97 -21.41 7.91
C LEU A 84 13.32 -21.59 9.28
N TYR A 85 12.37 -22.52 9.42
CA TYR A 85 11.71 -22.85 10.68
C TYR A 85 12.70 -23.38 11.72
N LYS A 86 13.60 -24.29 11.35
CA LYS A 86 14.70 -24.72 12.25
C LYS A 86 15.54 -23.55 12.73
N LYS A 87 15.87 -22.60 11.85
CA LYS A 87 16.65 -21.40 12.19
C LYS A 87 15.91 -20.49 13.19
N MET A 88 14.59 -20.43 13.11
CA MET A 88 13.74 -19.61 13.97
C MET A 88 13.22 -20.34 15.22
N ASP A 89 13.63 -21.60 15.44
CA ASP A 89 13.12 -22.48 16.48
C ASP A 89 11.59 -22.70 16.40
N ILE A 90 11.09 -22.80 15.17
CA ILE A 90 9.71 -23.16 14.84
C ILE A 90 9.68 -24.66 14.48
N GLY A 91 8.61 -25.36 14.88
CA GLY A 91 8.41 -26.77 14.54
C GLY A 91 8.35 -26.98 13.02
N VAL A 92 9.13 -27.91 12.50
CA VAL A 92 9.13 -28.26 11.08
C VAL A 92 7.84 -28.96 10.67
N LEU A 93 7.45 -28.79 9.42
CA LEU A 93 6.32 -29.45 8.79
C LEU A 93 6.64 -30.93 8.52
N SER A 94 5.72 -31.80 8.92
CA SER A 94 5.76 -33.22 8.55
C SER A 94 5.31 -33.42 7.10
N GLN A 95 5.64 -34.58 6.51
CA GLN A 95 5.19 -34.91 5.15
C GLN A 95 3.67 -34.87 5.02
N ASP A 96 2.94 -35.38 6.03
CA ASP A 96 1.47 -35.36 6.04
C ASP A 96 0.88 -33.94 5.99
N ILE A 97 1.59 -32.94 6.53
CA ILE A 97 1.18 -31.53 6.47
C ILE A 97 1.55 -30.92 5.11
N ILE A 98 2.74 -31.24 4.61
CA ILE A 98 3.19 -30.81 3.28
C ILE A 98 2.23 -31.33 2.19
N ASP A 99 1.78 -32.57 2.30
CA ASP A 99 0.86 -33.21 1.36
C ASP A 99 -0.54 -32.55 1.36
N GLN A 100 -0.90 -31.80 2.40
CA GLN A 100 -2.13 -31.01 2.44
C GLN A 100 -2.04 -29.72 1.61
N GLY A 101 -0.83 -29.31 1.21
CA GLY A 101 -0.63 -28.14 0.36
C GLY A 101 -1.00 -26.82 1.05
N LEU A 102 -0.84 -26.74 2.38
CA LEU A 102 -1.16 -25.52 3.13
C LEU A 102 -0.19 -24.37 2.78
N GLU A 103 -0.70 -23.15 2.88
CA GLU A 103 0.04 -21.92 2.63
C GLU A 103 0.60 -21.36 3.94
N TYR A 104 1.81 -20.81 3.87
CA TYR A 104 2.53 -20.23 5.01
C TYR A 104 3.06 -18.86 4.65
N ASP A 105 2.43 -17.85 5.21
CA ASP A 105 2.69 -16.45 4.89
C ASP A 105 3.89 -15.87 5.63
N PHE A 106 4.54 -14.91 4.98
CA PHE A 106 5.54 -14.05 5.59
C PHE A 106 5.57 -12.67 4.92
N ILE A 107 5.95 -11.65 5.68
CA ILE A 107 6.13 -10.30 5.15
C ILE A 107 7.61 -10.07 4.91
N HIS A 108 7.98 -9.51 3.75
CA HIS A 108 9.32 -9.00 3.48
C HIS A 108 9.28 -7.48 3.34
N ILE A 109 9.94 -6.81 4.29
CA ILE A 109 10.15 -5.36 4.29
C ILE A 109 11.59 -5.07 3.89
N GLN A 110 11.77 -4.27 2.85
CA GLN A 110 13.08 -3.88 2.31
C GLN A 110 13.18 -2.36 2.21
N PHE A 111 14.31 -1.82 2.65
CA PHE A 111 14.62 -0.39 2.52
C PHE A 111 16.12 -0.15 2.59
N TYR A 112 16.55 1.09 2.34
CA TYR A 112 17.94 1.49 2.51
C TYR A 112 18.13 2.40 3.72
N SER A 113 19.19 2.11 4.47
CA SER A 113 19.62 2.88 5.64
C SER A 113 20.93 3.61 5.39
N GLU A 114 21.33 4.44 6.35
CA GLU A 114 22.72 4.86 6.48
C GLU A 114 23.65 3.65 6.55
N PRO A 115 24.79 3.65 5.84
CA PRO A 115 25.77 2.59 5.98
C PRO A 115 26.45 2.66 7.35
N THR A 116 27.08 1.56 7.77
CA THR A 116 27.99 1.58 8.92
C THR A 116 29.17 2.52 8.66
N SER A 117 29.89 2.87 9.73
CA SER A 117 31.08 3.72 9.63
C SER A 117 32.15 3.15 8.67
N GLU A 118 32.23 1.83 8.53
CA GLU A 118 33.11 1.16 7.58
C GLU A 118 32.55 1.17 6.16
N GLU A 119 31.27 0.81 5.99
CA GLU A 119 30.58 0.78 4.70
C GLU A 119 30.53 2.16 4.02
N LYS A 120 30.45 3.25 4.80
CA LYS A 120 30.43 4.64 4.32
C LYS A 120 31.63 5.01 3.44
N LYS A 121 32.73 4.27 3.52
CA LYS A 121 33.92 4.44 2.66
C LYS A 121 33.64 4.07 1.20
N PHE A 122 32.69 3.17 0.96
CA PHE A 122 32.41 2.59 -0.35
C PHE A 122 30.97 2.81 -0.82
N PHE A 123 30.03 2.89 0.11
CA PHE A 123 28.61 2.94 -0.17
C PHE A 123 27.96 4.19 0.41
N LYS A 124 27.01 4.75 -0.35
CA LYS A 124 26.19 5.89 0.11
C LYS A 124 24.98 5.44 0.93
N ARG A 125 24.62 4.16 0.86
CA ARG A 125 23.49 3.54 1.52
C ARG A 125 23.71 2.05 1.67
N SER A 126 23.00 1.41 2.60
CA SER A 126 23.12 -0.02 2.90
C SER A 126 21.72 -0.62 2.96
N ILE A 127 21.47 -1.66 2.16
CA ILE A 127 20.17 -2.33 2.11
C ILE A 127 19.89 -3.04 3.44
N LYS A 128 18.62 -3.05 3.85
CA LYS A 128 18.11 -3.77 5.02
C LYS A 128 16.89 -4.57 4.60
N ASN A 129 16.92 -5.86 4.92
CA ASN A 129 15.82 -6.79 4.70
C ASN A 129 15.35 -7.30 6.05
N PHE A 130 14.04 -7.20 6.30
CA PHE A 130 13.35 -7.76 7.45
C PHE A 130 12.30 -8.74 6.92
N ILE A 131 12.45 -10.03 7.25
CA ILE A 131 11.53 -11.09 6.82
C ILE A 131 10.81 -11.60 8.06
N ILE A 132 9.49 -11.42 8.12
CA ILE A 132 8.66 -11.62 9.31
C ILE A 132 7.79 -12.86 9.10
N PHE A 133 8.00 -13.88 9.91
CA PHE A 133 7.23 -15.11 9.92
C PHE A 133 6.30 -15.15 11.13
N PHE A 134 5.02 -15.41 10.89
CA PHE A 134 4.02 -15.55 11.95
C PHE A 134 4.12 -16.91 12.61
N CYS A 135 4.12 -16.92 13.94
CA CYS A 135 4.18 -18.11 14.78
C CYS A 135 2.87 -18.18 15.57
N CYS A 136 1.84 -18.77 14.96
CA CYS A 136 0.60 -19.04 15.68
C CYS A 136 0.82 -20.25 16.59
N THR A 137 0.47 -20.09 17.86
CA THR A 137 0.21 -21.23 18.75
C THR A 137 -1.31 -21.37 18.88
N ASN A 138 -1.80 -22.52 19.37
CA ASN A 138 -3.24 -22.81 19.49
C ASN A 138 -4.00 -21.94 20.53
N SER A 139 -3.49 -20.75 20.88
CA SER A 139 -4.11 -19.78 21.78
C SER A 139 -3.87 -18.36 21.28
N LEU A 140 -4.94 -17.55 21.22
CA LEU A 140 -4.90 -16.11 20.93
C LEU A 140 -4.02 -15.31 21.92
N GLU A 141 -3.70 -15.91 23.07
CA GLU A 141 -2.82 -15.29 24.07
C GLU A 141 -1.33 -15.43 23.73
N THR A 142 -0.96 -16.25 22.74
CA THR A 142 0.43 -16.66 22.47
C THR A 142 0.81 -16.58 20.98
N ASN A 143 0.10 -15.79 20.18
CA ASN A 143 0.55 -15.41 18.84
C ASN A 143 1.83 -14.58 18.95
N ASP A 144 2.83 -14.93 18.15
CA ASP A 144 4.14 -14.27 18.10
C ASP A 144 4.63 -14.22 16.65
N PHE A 145 5.74 -13.55 16.40
CA PHE A 145 6.43 -13.60 15.12
C PHE A 145 7.94 -13.76 15.33
N LYS A 146 8.62 -14.25 14.30
CA LYS A 146 10.08 -14.29 14.23
C LYS A 146 10.54 -13.45 13.04
N ILE A 147 11.62 -12.70 13.24
CA ILE A 147 12.18 -11.84 12.20
C ILE A 147 13.55 -12.37 11.80
N LEU A 148 13.73 -12.64 10.51
CA LEU A 148 15.03 -12.82 9.92
C LEU A 148 15.52 -11.48 9.32
N TYR A 149 16.81 -11.23 9.43
CA TYR A 149 17.45 -10.00 8.95
C TYR A 149 18.55 -10.33 7.94
N SER A 150 18.64 -9.53 6.88
CA SER A 150 19.81 -9.53 5.99
C SER A 150 20.18 -8.12 5.53
N GLY A 151 21.48 -7.82 5.55
CA GLY A 151 22.06 -6.59 5.01
C GLY A 151 22.54 -6.70 3.56
N THR A 152 22.12 -7.73 2.81
CA THR A 152 22.58 -8.00 1.44
C THR A 152 21.45 -7.95 0.41
N HIS A 153 21.81 -7.73 -0.86
CA HIS A 153 20.87 -7.86 -1.98
C HIS A 153 20.58 -9.33 -2.29
N PHE A 154 19.31 -9.65 -2.50
CA PHE A 154 18.85 -10.98 -2.86
C PHE A 154 18.88 -11.15 -4.39
N PHE A 155 20.05 -11.46 -4.95
CA PHE A 155 20.16 -11.84 -6.37
C PHE A 155 19.63 -13.25 -6.65
N ASP A 156 19.58 -14.07 -5.61
CA ASP A 156 18.99 -15.41 -5.56
C ASP A 156 18.12 -15.38 -4.31
N TYR A 157 16.80 -15.37 -4.48
CA TYR A 157 15.85 -15.09 -3.39
C TYR A 157 15.87 -16.22 -2.37
N THR A 158 15.88 -17.48 -2.83
CA THR A 158 15.98 -18.65 -1.96
C THR A 158 17.24 -18.60 -1.10
N LYS A 159 18.39 -18.33 -1.73
CA LYS A 159 19.65 -18.16 -0.99
C LYS A 159 19.59 -16.97 -0.03
N GLY A 160 19.01 -15.85 -0.45
CA GLY A 160 18.83 -14.67 0.41
C GLY A 160 18.07 -14.98 1.70
N LEU A 161 16.97 -15.73 1.60
CA LEU A 161 16.24 -16.23 2.77
C LEU A 161 17.11 -17.16 3.62
N LEU A 162 17.80 -18.13 3.01
CA LEU A 162 18.64 -19.10 3.73
C LEU A 162 19.89 -18.48 4.36
N ASP A 163 20.42 -17.38 3.83
CA ASP A 163 21.58 -16.67 4.37
C ASP A 163 21.19 -15.62 5.44
N SER A 164 19.91 -15.27 5.53
CA SER A 164 19.42 -14.32 6.55
C SER A 164 19.60 -14.86 7.97
N GLU A 165 19.78 -13.98 8.95
CA GLU A 165 19.99 -14.36 10.34
C GLU A 165 18.77 -14.08 11.21
N LEU A 166 18.49 -14.95 12.19
CA LEU A 166 17.50 -14.63 13.22
C LEU A 166 17.91 -13.36 13.98
N LEU A 167 16.98 -12.40 13.99
CA LEU A 167 17.17 -11.09 14.60
C LEU A 167 16.75 -11.12 16.06
N ASP A 168 17.67 -10.78 16.96
CA ASP A 168 17.35 -10.31 18.31
C ASP A 168 17.34 -8.78 18.27
N PHE A 169 16.16 -8.18 18.10
CA PHE A 169 16.03 -6.72 17.98
C PHE A 169 16.27 -5.98 19.31
N ASN A 170 16.31 -6.69 20.44
CA ASN A 170 16.67 -6.12 21.74
C ASN A 170 18.19 -6.12 21.95
N ASN A 171 18.91 -7.06 21.32
CA ASN A 171 20.37 -7.18 21.41
C ASN A 171 21.00 -7.28 20.00
N PRO A 172 21.10 -6.17 19.24
CA PRO A 172 21.74 -6.17 17.92
C PRO A 172 23.18 -6.68 17.99
N LYS A 173 23.53 -7.61 17.10
CA LYS A 173 24.87 -8.24 17.09
C LYS A 173 25.97 -7.32 16.57
N ASN A 174 25.64 -6.30 15.78
CA ASN A 174 26.58 -5.39 15.14
C ASN A 174 25.96 -4.02 14.83
N GLU A 175 26.80 -3.06 14.42
CA GLU A 175 26.39 -1.69 14.04
C GLU A 175 25.33 -1.69 12.92
N SER A 176 25.46 -2.58 11.94
CA SER A 176 24.53 -2.66 10.80
C SER A 176 23.12 -3.07 11.22
N GLN A 177 22.99 -4.04 12.13
CA GLN A 177 21.72 -4.43 12.74
C GLN A 177 21.17 -3.32 13.62
N ALA A 178 22.01 -2.65 14.43
CA ALA A 178 21.55 -1.57 15.30
C ALA A 178 20.94 -0.40 14.49
N ILE A 179 21.60 0.00 13.39
CA ILE A 179 21.06 0.98 12.45
C ILE A 179 19.77 0.46 11.82
N GLY A 180 19.79 -0.78 11.31
CA GLY A 180 18.63 -1.40 10.68
C GLY A 180 17.40 -1.44 11.59
N ILE A 181 17.54 -1.85 12.85
CA ILE A 181 16.43 -1.93 13.81
C ILE A 181 15.88 -0.54 14.13
N LYS A 182 16.76 0.45 14.32
CA LYS A 182 16.33 1.84 14.57
C LYS A 182 15.48 2.35 13.41
N ASP A 183 15.95 2.16 12.18
CA ASP A 183 15.26 2.61 10.98
C ASP A 183 14.00 1.78 10.73
N PHE A 184 14.02 0.48 11.02
CA PHE A 184 12.86 -0.40 10.92
C PHE A 184 11.71 0.04 11.83
N LYS A 185 12.00 0.56 13.03
CA LYS A 185 10.97 1.15 13.90
C LYS A 185 10.29 2.35 13.22
N LEU A 186 11.07 3.25 12.59
CA LEU A 186 10.51 4.37 11.81
C LEU A 186 9.69 3.88 10.63
N VAL A 187 10.16 2.84 9.94
CA VAL A 187 9.43 2.21 8.82
C VAL A 187 8.09 1.64 9.27
N LEU A 188 8.03 0.90 10.39
CA LEU A 188 6.76 0.38 10.92
C LEU A 188 5.79 1.51 11.26
N GLN A 189 6.26 2.59 11.90
CA GLN A 189 5.43 3.77 12.14
C GLN A 189 4.94 4.40 10.83
N GLY A 190 5.82 4.54 9.83
CA GLY A 190 5.49 5.03 8.51
C GLY A 190 4.42 4.17 7.84
N ILE A 191 4.58 2.85 7.80
CA ILE A 191 3.58 1.93 7.23
C ILE A 191 2.22 2.12 7.90
N CYS A 192 2.17 2.22 9.23
CA CYS A 192 0.91 2.46 9.93
C CYS A 192 0.27 3.80 9.55
N GLN A 193 1.06 4.87 9.45
CA GLN A 193 0.57 6.18 9.04
C GLN A 193 0.08 6.19 7.58
N TYR A 194 0.78 5.48 6.68
CA TYR A 194 0.39 5.35 5.27
C TYR A 194 -0.93 4.59 5.11
N LEU A 195 -1.11 3.50 5.87
CA LEU A 195 -2.28 2.63 5.82
C LEU A 195 -3.41 3.07 6.74
N ASN A 196 -3.25 4.18 7.46
CA ASN A 196 -4.17 4.65 8.49
C ASN A 196 -4.49 3.57 9.56
N ILE A 197 -3.48 2.78 9.94
CA ILE A 197 -3.56 1.79 11.02
C ILE A 197 -3.32 2.49 12.35
N GLU A 198 -4.25 2.29 13.29
CA GLU A 198 -4.11 2.80 14.65
C GLU A 198 -3.00 2.07 15.41
N ILE A 199 -1.99 2.82 15.88
CA ILE A 199 -0.94 2.29 16.75
C ILE A 199 -1.44 2.37 18.19
N PRO A 200 -1.39 1.29 19.00
CA PRO A 200 -1.84 1.32 20.38
C PRO A 200 -1.16 2.42 21.21
N GLU A 201 -1.92 3.14 22.04
CA GLU A 201 -1.41 4.26 22.85
C GLU A 201 -0.26 3.85 23.81
N SER A 202 -0.16 2.57 24.16
CA SER A 202 0.93 2.06 25.00
C SER A 202 2.28 2.03 24.29
N VAL A 203 2.30 2.04 22.95
CA VAL A 203 3.51 1.97 22.12
C VAL A 203 4.26 3.29 22.14
N GLU A 204 5.55 3.25 22.46
CA GLU A 204 6.45 4.39 22.35
C GLU A 204 6.82 4.61 20.88
N LEU A 205 6.28 5.68 20.29
CA LEU A 205 6.56 6.02 18.89
C LEU A 205 8.03 6.46 18.71
N PRO A 206 8.72 5.94 17.67
CA PRO A 206 10.09 6.34 17.37
C PRO A 206 10.20 7.80 16.88
N SER A 207 9.11 8.38 16.36
CA SER A 207 9.01 9.80 16.02
C SER A 207 7.64 10.36 16.37
N GLN A 208 7.58 11.65 16.71
CA GLN A 208 6.32 12.40 16.89
C GLN A 208 5.89 13.12 15.60
N GLU A 209 6.72 13.06 14.55
CA GLU A 209 6.41 13.66 13.25
C GLU A 209 5.54 12.73 12.40
N ASN A 210 4.80 13.30 11.45
CA ASN A 210 4.26 12.53 10.33
C ASN A 210 5.43 12.10 9.44
N LEU A 211 5.68 10.80 9.37
CA LEU A 211 6.79 10.18 8.65
C LEU A 211 6.49 9.93 7.19
N ILE A 212 5.25 10.09 6.74
CA ILE A 212 4.96 10.05 5.30
C ILE A 212 5.49 11.32 4.66
N GLU A 213 6.48 11.16 3.77
CA GLU A 213 6.83 12.23 2.86
C GLU A 213 5.65 12.42 1.92
N ALA A 214 4.94 13.54 2.06
CA ALA A 214 3.98 13.96 1.05
C ALA A 214 4.70 13.92 -0.30
N GLU A 215 4.14 13.20 -1.26
CA GLU A 215 4.65 13.15 -2.62
C GLU A 215 4.88 14.60 -3.09
N ALA A 216 6.09 14.89 -3.55
CA ALA A 216 6.44 16.24 -3.95
C ALA A 216 5.60 16.62 -5.17
N VAL A 217 4.61 17.49 -4.95
CA VAL A 217 3.68 17.94 -5.98
C VAL A 217 4.46 18.68 -7.06
N ASN A 218 4.61 18.05 -8.21
CA ASN A 218 5.33 18.55 -9.37
C ASN A 218 4.39 18.60 -10.58
N LEU A 219 4.89 18.97 -11.75
CA LEU A 219 4.05 19.08 -12.96
C LEU A 219 3.50 17.71 -13.37
N GLU A 220 4.32 16.66 -13.22
CA GLU A 220 3.99 15.28 -13.56
C GLU A 220 2.83 14.74 -12.70
N THR A 221 2.73 15.16 -11.43
CA THR A 221 1.57 14.86 -10.55
C THR A 221 0.25 15.33 -11.17
N PHE A 222 0.22 16.53 -11.78
CA PHE A 222 -0.97 17.04 -12.45
C PHE A 222 -1.22 16.34 -13.78
N GLU A 223 -0.17 15.99 -14.53
CA GLU A 223 -0.33 15.21 -15.76
C GLU A 223 -0.92 13.83 -15.50
N GLU A 224 -0.48 13.18 -14.43
CA GLU A 224 -1.05 11.90 -13.98
C GLU A 224 -2.51 12.08 -13.58
N PHE A 225 -2.81 13.05 -12.71
CA PHE A 225 -4.18 13.31 -12.27
C PHE A 225 -5.13 13.52 -13.45
N ILE A 226 -4.76 14.40 -14.40
CA ILE A 226 -5.56 14.70 -15.59
C ILE A 226 -5.81 13.44 -16.42
N LYS A 227 -4.78 12.62 -16.65
CA LYS A 227 -4.93 11.37 -17.41
C LYS A 227 -5.90 10.41 -16.75
N LEU A 228 -5.86 10.27 -15.42
CA LEU A 228 -6.75 9.35 -14.72
C LEU A 228 -8.20 9.83 -14.75
N VAL A 229 -8.46 11.12 -14.47
CA VAL A 229 -9.84 11.67 -14.48
C VAL A 229 -10.43 11.77 -15.90
N SER A 230 -9.60 11.82 -16.94
CA SER A 230 -10.04 11.77 -18.34
C SER A 230 -10.02 10.35 -18.93
N ARG A 231 -9.74 9.31 -18.12
CA ARG A 231 -9.53 7.91 -18.55
C ARG A 231 -8.53 7.74 -19.72
N GLY A 232 -7.55 8.64 -19.81
CA GLY A 232 -6.57 8.70 -20.88
C GLY A 232 -7.04 9.39 -22.16
N ASP A 233 -8.31 9.81 -22.23
CA ASP A 233 -8.89 10.50 -23.39
C ASP A 233 -8.64 12.02 -23.33
N ILE A 234 -7.37 12.39 -23.48
CA ILE A 234 -6.97 13.79 -23.59
C ILE A 234 -5.78 13.91 -24.54
N GLU A 235 -5.84 14.89 -25.45
CA GLU A 235 -4.72 15.15 -26.36
C GLU A 235 -3.49 15.63 -25.58
N GLU A 236 -2.30 15.11 -25.92
CA GLU A 236 -1.02 15.46 -25.28
C GLU A 236 -0.79 16.97 -25.18
N LYS A 237 -1.20 17.74 -26.19
CA LYS A 237 -1.06 19.20 -26.20
C LYS A 237 -1.94 19.85 -25.13
N GLU A 238 -3.17 19.38 -24.97
CA GLU A 238 -4.12 19.91 -23.99
C GLU A 238 -3.74 19.46 -22.58
N LEU A 239 -3.33 18.21 -22.40
CA LEU A 239 -2.73 17.69 -21.17
C LEU A 239 -1.60 18.59 -20.65
N LYS A 240 -0.61 18.89 -21.50
CA LYS A 240 0.53 19.75 -21.13
C LYS A 240 0.11 21.20 -20.85
N LYS A 241 -1.01 21.67 -21.40
CA LYS A 241 -1.52 23.02 -21.18
C LYS A 241 -2.25 23.10 -19.84
N GLU A 242 -3.19 22.20 -19.58
CA GLU A 242 -3.95 22.19 -18.34
C GLU A 242 -3.08 21.80 -17.14
N SER A 243 -2.13 20.85 -17.28
CA SER A 243 -1.20 20.51 -16.20
C SER A 243 -0.38 21.71 -15.73
N LYS A 244 0.14 22.51 -16.66
CA LYS A 244 0.88 23.75 -16.35
C LYS A 244 0.01 24.80 -15.67
N LYS A 245 -1.26 24.90 -16.07
CA LYS A 245 -2.22 25.85 -15.51
C LYS A 245 -2.61 25.47 -14.08
N LEU A 246 -2.93 24.20 -13.84
CA LEU A 246 -3.23 23.68 -12.51
C LEU A 246 -2.01 23.76 -11.59
N PHE A 247 -0.83 23.34 -12.04
CA PHE A 247 0.41 23.44 -11.26
C PHE A 247 0.78 24.89 -10.92
N LYS A 248 0.57 25.83 -11.84
CA LYS A 248 0.77 27.27 -11.57
C LYS A 248 -0.21 27.77 -10.51
N ASN A 249 -1.47 27.34 -10.55
CA ASN A 249 -2.48 27.73 -9.56
C ASN A 249 -2.19 27.13 -8.18
N PHE A 250 -1.76 25.87 -8.12
CA PHE A 250 -1.33 25.22 -6.88
C PHE A 250 -0.22 25.98 -6.13
N ASN A 251 0.72 26.57 -6.87
CA ASN A 251 1.84 27.33 -6.31
C ASN A 251 1.49 28.78 -5.92
N LYS A 252 0.25 29.24 -6.12
CA LYS A 252 -0.17 30.59 -5.68
C LYS A 252 -0.56 30.59 -4.20
N GLU A 253 -0.38 31.73 -3.52
CA GLU A 253 -0.85 31.91 -2.15
C GLU A 253 -2.38 31.81 -2.05
N ALA A 254 -2.89 31.28 -0.92
CA ALA A 254 -4.31 31.02 -0.65
C ALA A 254 -5.27 32.23 -0.76
N LYS A 255 -4.74 33.45 -0.97
CA LYS A 255 -5.53 34.66 -1.19
C LYS A 255 -6.23 34.68 -2.55
N ASP A 256 -5.88 33.78 -3.47
CA ASP A 256 -6.45 33.69 -4.82
C ASP A 256 -7.46 32.53 -4.97
N TYR A 257 -8.11 32.13 -3.88
CA TYR A 257 -9.02 30.97 -3.79
C TYR A 257 -10.04 30.89 -4.93
N HIS A 258 -10.73 31.99 -5.23
CA HIS A 258 -11.71 32.03 -6.32
C HIS A 258 -11.09 31.72 -7.69
N ASN A 259 -9.86 32.16 -7.97
CA ASN A 259 -9.20 31.84 -9.23
C ASN A 259 -8.67 30.40 -9.27
N ILE A 260 -8.39 29.80 -8.12
CA ILE A 260 -8.03 28.38 -7.99
C ILE A 260 -9.26 27.52 -8.29
N VAL A 261 -10.38 27.74 -7.59
CA VAL A 261 -11.64 27.01 -7.78
C VAL A 261 -12.19 27.18 -9.19
N ASN A 262 -12.25 28.41 -9.71
CA ASN A 262 -12.65 28.63 -11.11
C ASN A 262 -11.69 27.93 -12.09
N GLY A 263 -10.41 27.82 -11.74
CA GLY A 263 -9.42 27.11 -12.54
C GLY A 263 -9.72 25.62 -12.64
N HIS A 264 -10.10 24.98 -11.52
CA HIS A 264 -10.48 23.58 -11.45
C HIS A 264 -11.79 23.32 -12.21
N PHE A 265 -12.82 24.13 -11.96
CA PHE A 265 -14.10 24.02 -12.64
C PHE A 265 -13.95 24.09 -14.17
N ASN A 266 -13.22 25.10 -14.67
CA ASN A 266 -12.92 25.22 -16.10
C ASN A 266 -12.12 24.02 -16.63
N PHE A 267 -11.28 23.38 -15.81
CA PHE A 267 -10.56 22.18 -16.24
C PHE A 267 -11.52 21.01 -16.43
N PHE A 268 -12.39 20.76 -15.45
CA PHE A 268 -13.38 19.69 -15.53
C PHE A 268 -14.35 19.90 -16.70
N GLU A 269 -14.76 21.13 -17.01
CA GLU A 269 -15.56 21.43 -18.21
C GLU A 269 -14.82 21.17 -19.54
N ASN A 270 -13.49 21.09 -19.52
CA ASN A 270 -12.69 20.78 -20.73
C ASN A 270 -12.37 19.28 -20.88
N ILE A 271 -12.75 18.45 -19.92
CA ILE A 271 -12.75 17.00 -20.06
C ILE A 271 -14.20 16.53 -20.20
N ASP A 272 -14.42 15.25 -20.54
CA ASP A 272 -15.76 14.65 -20.62
C ASP A 272 -16.38 14.53 -19.22
N ALA A 273 -16.90 15.66 -18.73
CA ALA A 273 -17.59 15.82 -17.47
C ALA A 273 -19.01 16.36 -17.70
N TRP A 274 -19.90 16.04 -16.76
CA TRP A 274 -21.28 16.50 -16.75
C TRP A 274 -21.51 17.45 -15.58
N ASN A 275 -21.73 18.72 -15.90
CA ASN A 275 -22.21 19.72 -14.95
C ASN A 275 -23.73 19.63 -14.83
N SER A 276 -24.21 19.26 -13.65
CA SER A 276 -25.63 19.02 -13.38
C SER A 276 -26.14 19.89 -12.23
N ASP A 277 -27.36 20.40 -12.35
CA ASP A 277 -28.08 20.94 -11.19
C ASP A 277 -28.22 19.82 -10.14
N TRP A 278 -28.27 20.15 -8.85
CA TRP A 278 -28.52 19.15 -7.81
C TRP A 278 -29.84 18.39 -8.01
N LYS A 279 -30.76 18.95 -8.80
CA LYS A 279 -31.96 18.27 -9.31
C LYS A 279 -31.79 17.77 -10.74
N PHE A 280 -31.50 16.47 -10.87
CA PHE A 280 -31.49 15.77 -12.15
C PHE A 280 -32.35 14.52 -12.08
N ASP A 281 -32.90 14.14 -13.24
CA ASP A 281 -33.69 12.93 -13.40
C ASP A 281 -32.82 11.75 -13.91
N PRO A 282 -33.33 10.52 -13.85
CA PRO A 282 -32.61 9.35 -14.34
C PRO A 282 -32.26 9.45 -15.82
N GLU A 283 -33.15 10.02 -16.65
CA GLU A 283 -32.96 10.17 -18.09
C GLU A 283 -31.77 11.09 -18.41
N ASP A 284 -31.61 12.19 -17.69
CA ASP A 284 -30.43 13.06 -17.77
C ASP A 284 -29.16 12.26 -17.42
N ALA A 285 -29.17 11.51 -16.31
CA ALA A 285 -28.01 10.73 -15.88
C ALA A 285 -27.63 9.64 -16.88
N GLU A 286 -28.60 8.88 -17.39
CA GLU A 286 -28.39 7.89 -18.44
C GLU A 286 -27.79 8.53 -19.69
N TYR A 287 -28.36 9.64 -20.15
CA TYR A 287 -27.88 10.34 -21.34
C TYR A 287 -26.43 10.83 -21.19
N PHE A 288 -26.15 11.63 -20.15
CA PHE A 288 -24.83 12.25 -20.00
C PHE A 288 -23.74 11.24 -19.66
N ILE A 289 -24.05 10.22 -18.84
CA ILE A 289 -23.07 9.18 -18.54
C ILE A 289 -22.80 8.31 -19.77
N SER A 290 -23.82 7.98 -20.56
CA SER A 290 -23.64 7.24 -21.82
C SER A 290 -22.73 7.98 -22.79
N GLU A 291 -22.92 9.29 -22.95
CA GLU A 291 -22.05 10.15 -23.76
C GLU A 291 -20.61 10.15 -23.21
N MET A 292 -20.45 10.28 -21.88
CA MET A 292 -19.13 10.25 -21.25
C MET A 292 -18.41 8.93 -21.50
N ILE A 293 -19.08 7.78 -21.48
CA ILE A 293 -18.43 6.46 -21.64
C ILE A 293 -18.42 5.95 -23.10
N GLY A 294 -19.12 6.62 -24.01
CA GLY A 294 -19.21 6.26 -25.42
C GLY A 294 -20.07 5.01 -25.70
N GLU A 295 -20.93 4.61 -24.75
CA GLU A 295 -21.84 3.47 -24.88
C GLU A 295 -23.10 3.67 -24.03
N ASP A 296 -24.21 3.06 -24.44
CA ASP A 296 -25.49 3.19 -23.71
C ASP A 296 -25.38 2.60 -22.30
N LEU A 297 -25.68 3.42 -21.30
CA LEU A 297 -25.87 3.05 -19.91
C LEU A 297 -27.36 3.12 -19.57
N ASN A 298 -27.91 2.01 -19.11
CA ASN A 298 -29.26 1.96 -18.54
C ASN A 298 -29.17 1.27 -17.18
N PHE A 299 -29.97 1.69 -16.21
CA PHE A 299 -29.99 1.08 -14.88
C PHE A 299 -31.42 0.98 -14.32
N GLU A 300 -31.66 -0.04 -13.51
CA GLU A 300 -32.97 -0.21 -12.86
C GLU A 300 -33.00 0.59 -11.56
N TYR A 301 -34.03 1.43 -11.41
CA TYR A 301 -34.26 2.27 -10.23
C TYR A 301 -35.75 2.24 -9.84
N PRO A 302 -36.09 2.45 -8.57
CA PRO A 302 -37.49 2.61 -8.15
C PRO A 302 -38.14 3.82 -8.81
N GLU A 303 -39.45 3.74 -9.08
CA GLU A 303 -40.23 4.91 -9.49
C GLU A 303 -40.07 6.06 -8.48
N GLU A 304 -40.05 7.30 -8.98
CA GLU A 304 -39.84 8.51 -8.18
C GLU A 304 -38.45 8.67 -7.53
N THR A 305 -37.42 7.98 -8.04
CA THR A 305 -36.01 8.20 -7.64
C THR A 305 -35.39 9.32 -8.48
N TYR A 306 -34.73 10.29 -7.83
CA TYR A 306 -34.10 11.45 -8.48
C TYR A 306 -32.79 11.85 -7.77
N SER A 307 -31.97 12.66 -8.43
CA SER A 307 -30.80 13.30 -7.80
C SER A 307 -29.85 12.29 -7.13
N HIS A 308 -29.37 12.60 -5.90
CA HIS A 308 -28.44 11.76 -5.14
C HIS A 308 -28.99 10.36 -4.82
N ASP A 309 -30.31 10.16 -4.78
CA ASP A 309 -30.89 8.83 -4.56
C ASP A 309 -30.60 7.88 -5.74
N LEU A 310 -30.18 8.41 -6.89
CA LEU A 310 -29.78 7.62 -8.06
C LEU A 310 -28.38 7.02 -7.95
N PHE A 311 -27.50 7.55 -7.10
CA PHE A 311 -26.08 7.15 -7.07
C PHE A 311 -25.88 5.64 -6.86
N PRO A 312 -26.56 4.95 -5.93
CA PRO A 312 -26.35 3.51 -5.74
C PRO A 312 -26.65 2.68 -7.00
N TYR A 313 -27.64 3.10 -7.78
CA TYR A 313 -28.07 2.41 -9.00
C TYR A 313 -27.12 2.68 -10.17
N ILE A 314 -26.66 3.92 -10.30
CA ILE A 314 -25.64 4.31 -11.27
C ILE A 314 -24.32 3.57 -10.99
N GLN A 315 -23.85 3.58 -9.74
CA GLN A 315 -22.62 2.90 -9.35
C GLN A 315 -22.71 1.38 -9.61
N SER A 316 -23.85 0.75 -9.29
CA SER A 316 -24.07 -0.68 -9.57
C SER A 316 -24.02 -1.01 -11.06
N ALA A 317 -24.40 -0.08 -11.94
CA ALA A 317 -24.37 -0.26 -13.38
C ALA A 317 -22.95 -0.04 -13.95
N LEU A 318 -22.25 0.99 -13.49
CA LEU A 318 -20.87 1.30 -13.87
C LEU A 318 -19.88 0.24 -13.37
N GLU A 319 -20.11 -0.33 -12.18
CA GLU A 319 -19.25 -1.38 -11.62
C GLU A 319 -19.14 -2.60 -12.55
N LYS A 320 -20.23 -2.98 -13.22
CA LYS A 320 -20.24 -4.09 -14.20
C LYS A 320 -19.33 -3.85 -15.41
N LYS A 321 -18.98 -2.58 -15.64
CA LYS A 321 -18.09 -2.11 -16.71
C LYS A 321 -16.69 -1.78 -16.18
N GLY A 322 -16.43 -1.98 -14.89
CA GLY A 322 -15.17 -1.59 -14.23
C GLY A 322 -14.98 -0.08 -14.13
N LEU A 323 -16.08 0.67 -14.08
CA LEU A 323 -16.12 2.13 -14.03
C LEU A 323 -16.76 2.61 -12.71
N GLU A 324 -16.53 3.87 -12.38
CA GLU A 324 -17.11 4.51 -11.20
C GLU A 324 -17.44 5.97 -11.47
N LEU A 325 -18.61 6.43 -10.99
CA LEU A 325 -19.00 7.84 -11.05
C LEU A 325 -18.35 8.58 -9.88
N MET A 326 -17.70 9.70 -10.18
CA MET A 326 -17.09 10.59 -9.20
C MET A 326 -17.58 12.03 -9.45
N SER A 327 -17.41 12.91 -8.47
CA SER A 327 -17.71 14.34 -8.62
C SER A 327 -16.52 15.20 -8.20
N TYR A 328 -16.32 16.33 -8.85
CA TYR A 328 -15.53 17.43 -8.29
C TYR A 328 -16.39 18.22 -7.28
N ASP A 329 -15.86 18.58 -6.11
CA ASP A 329 -16.57 19.43 -5.15
C ASP A 329 -16.57 20.88 -5.66
N THR A 330 -17.74 21.31 -6.14
CA THR A 330 -17.96 22.66 -6.66
C THR A 330 -18.12 23.69 -5.53
N HIS A 331 -18.38 23.24 -4.30
CA HIS A 331 -18.91 24.01 -3.17
C HIS A 331 -20.20 24.79 -3.49
N GLY A 332 -20.93 24.36 -4.51
CA GLY A 332 -22.18 24.94 -4.97
C GLY A 332 -23.35 23.97 -4.89
N ASP A 333 -24.54 24.45 -5.29
CA ASP A 333 -25.75 23.63 -5.41
C ASP A 333 -25.77 22.89 -6.78
N ASN A 334 -24.64 22.35 -7.20
CA ASN A 334 -24.50 21.64 -8.48
C ASN A 334 -23.38 20.59 -8.39
N TYR A 335 -23.53 19.53 -9.17
CA TYR A 335 -22.52 18.48 -9.31
C TYR A 335 -21.70 18.68 -10.58
N LEU A 336 -20.43 18.25 -10.52
CA LEU A 336 -19.57 18.20 -11.68
C LEU A 336 -19.02 16.79 -11.81
N PHE A 337 -19.81 15.94 -12.44
CA PHE A 337 -19.57 14.51 -12.53
C PHE A 337 -18.52 14.17 -13.58
N PHE A 338 -17.72 13.15 -13.31
CA PHE A 338 -16.86 12.49 -14.28
C PHE A 338 -16.85 10.99 -14.00
N VAL A 339 -16.48 10.19 -14.99
CA VAL A 339 -16.39 8.73 -14.85
C VAL A 339 -14.93 8.30 -14.89
N ALA A 340 -14.49 7.51 -13.91
CA ALA A 340 -13.14 6.97 -13.81
C ALA A 340 -13.12 5.45 -13.98
N ASN A 341 -11.95 4.88 -14.29
CA ASN A 341 -11.77 3.43 -14.14
C ASN A 341 -11.74 3.09 -12.66
N LYS A 342 -12.45 2.04 -12.26
CA LYS A 342 -12.57 1.63 -10.86
C LYS A 342 -11.21 1.37 -10.18
N ASN A 343 -10.27 0.77 -10.92
CA ASN A 343 -8.92 0.48 -10.39
C ASN A 343 -8.07 1.76 -10.19
N ASP A 344 -8.42 2.87 -10.82
CA ASP A 344 -7.68 4.13 -10.72
C ASP A 344 -8.20 5.02 -9.58
N VAL A 345 -9.41 4.76 -9.05
CA VAL A 345 -10.07 5.57 -8.02
C VAL A 345 -9.18 5.81 -6.79
N PRO A 346 -8.48 4.81 -6.21
CA PRO A 346 -7.60 5.04 -5.07
C PRO A 346 -6.48 6.05 -5.38
N ARG A 347 -5.89 5.98 -6.58
CA ARG A 347 -4.83 6.90 -7.00
C ARG A 347 -5.38 8.29 -7.33
N ILE A 348 -6.57 8.39 -7.91
CA ILE A 348 -7.26 9.67 -8.13
C ILE A 348 -7.50 10.39 -6.80
N LEU A 349 -8.02 9.70 -5.78
CA LEU A 349 -8.26 10.28 -4.46
C LEU A 349 -6.96 10.72 -3.79
N GLN A 350 -5.89 9.92 -3.90
CA GLN A 350 -4.56 10.29 -3.40
C GLN A 350 -4.02 11.55 -4.12
N LEU A 351 -4.10 11.60 -5.44
CA LEU A 351 -3.66 12.75 -6.24
C LEU A 351 -4.51 13.99 -5.98
N SER A 352 -5.80 13.84 -5.73
CA SER A 352 -6.70 14.92 -5.30
C SER A 352 -6.20 15.58 -4.02
N GLN A 353 -5.85 14.79 -3.00
CA GLN A 353 -5.29 15.29 -1.75
C GLN A 353 -3.94 16.00 -1.97
N LEU A 354 -3.07 15.43 -2.81
CA LEU A 354 -1.77 16.02 -3.13
C LEU A 354 -1.92 17.34 -3.89
N THR A 355 -2.75 17.36 -4.92
CA THR A 355 -2.96 18.52 -5.80
C THR A 355 -3.93 19.55 -5.24
N LYS A 356 -4.65 19.23 -4.16
CA LYS A 356 -5.74 20.05 -3.58
C LYS A 356 -6.88 20.31 -4.56
N ILE A 357 -7.14 19.36 -5.45
CA ILE A 357 -8.30 19.36 -6.34
C ILE A 357 -9.32 18.42 -5.73
N GLU A 358 -10.33 18.98 -5.07
CA GLU A 358 -11.28 18.21 -4.26
C GLU A 358 -12.22 17.38 -5.15
N VAL A 359 -12.13 16.06 -5.03
CA VAL A 359 -12.99 15.12 -5.73
C VAL A 359 -13.57 14.13 -4.72
N ASP A 360 -14.84 13.82 -4.92
CA ASP A 360 -15.63 12.95 -4.08
C ASP A 360 -15.95 11.64 -4.79
N GLN A 361 -15.84 10.57 -4.01
CA GLN A 361 -16.43 9.28 -4.33
C GLN A 361 -17.90 9.32 -3.88
N LEU A 362 -18.83 8.97 -4.79
CA LEU A 362 -20.28 9.13 -4.61
C LEU A 362 -20.99 7.88 -4.11
#